data_AF-A0A9D1G9K3-F1
#
_entry.id   AF-A0A9D1G9K3-F1
#
_cell.length_a   1.000
_cell.length_b   1.000
_cell.length_c   1.000
_cell.angle_alpha   90.00
_cell.angle_beta   90.00
_cell.angle_gamma   90.00
#
_symmetry.space_group_name_H-M   'P 1'
#
loop_
_entity.id
_entity.type
_entity.pdbx_description
1 polymer ?
#
loop_
_entity_poly.entity_id
_entity_poly.type
_entity_poly.pdbx_seq_one_letter_code
_entity_poly.pdbx_strand_id
1 'polypeptide(L)'
;MARFIESEHPRDKDGKFTDKNKTSSSAIDLIEPLDEKSYYEGIKMEYENSTNQDLLNFIYQQLESPNPKARFTISEANKKQIEDIKKLLGIDVTGFKNVIDHSAIMHIKNRHGINGKADKSMSNPKDLARIGYILENYDNLDILYKKNKPYYAYDLLNKNGNPSPIIKYEKRINGYYIISQAIVDSINKKLIIKSAFKNNKK
;
A
#
# COMPACT_ATOMS: atom_id res chain seq x y z
N MET A 1 -44.04 -45.86 22.51
CA MET A 1 -44.70 -44.62 22.04
C MET A 1 -44.22 -43.44 22.89
N ALA A 2 -43.63 -42.41 22.29
CA ALA A 2 -43.26 -41.18 23.01
C ALA A 2 -44.54 -40.40 23.39
N ARG A 3 -44.63 -39.93 24.64
CA ARG A 3 -45.76 -39.14 25.14
C ARG A 3 -45.58 -37.68 24.75
N PHE A 4 -46.60 -37.08 24.14
CA PHE A 4 -46.62 -35.66 23.80
C PHE A 4 -46.79 -34.83 25.08
N ILE A 5 -45.86 -33.90 25.33
CA ILE A 5 -45.87 -33.02 26.50
C ILE A 5 -46.24 -31.60 26.01
N GLU A 6 -47.47 -31.16 26.27
CA GLU A 6 -48.05 -29.91 25.75
C GLU A 6 -47.26 -28.65 26.15
N SER A 7 -46.53 -28.67 27.27
CA SER A 7 -45.76 -27.51 27.76
C SER A 7 -44.58 -27.10 26.87
N GLU A 8 -44.11 -27.98 25.98
CA GLU A 8 -43.00 -27.69 25.08
C GLU A 8 -43.43 -26.99 23.78
N HIS A 9 -44.73 -26.95 23.48
CA HIS A 9 -45.29 -26.35 22.26
C HIS A 9 -46.34 -25.26 22.57
N PRO A 10 -45.92 -24.01 22.87
CA PRO A 10 -46.85 -22.96 23.21
C PRO A 10 -47.73 -22.57 22.02
N ARG A 11 -49.03 -22.57 22.27
CA ARG A 11 -50.06 -22.15 21.33
C ARG A 11 -50.58 -20.77 21.72
N ASP A 12 -51.06 -20.01 20.74
CA ASP A 12 -51.81 -18.78 21.00
C ASP A 12 -53.22 -19.09 21.54
N LYS A 13 -53.95 -18.02 21.90
CA LYS A 13 -55.33 -18.09 22.40
C LYS A 13 -56.34 -18.72 21.43
N ASP A 14 -55.96 -18.88 20.17
CA ASP A 14 -56.77 -19.47 19.11
C ASP A 14 -56.29 -20.89 18.73
N GLY A 15 -55.34 -21.46 19.49
CA GLY A 15 -54.90 -22.85 19.40
C GLY A 15 -53.84 -23.16 18.35
N LYS A 16 -53.23 -22.15 17.71
CA LYS A 16 -52.16 -22.32 16.72
C LYS A 16 -50.78 -22.30 17.36
N PHE A 17 -49.85 -23.13 16.87
CA PHE A 17 -48.45 -23.10 17.32
C PHE A 17 -47.82 -21.74 17.03
N THR A 18 -47.17 -21.16 18.03
CA THR A 18 -46.45 -19.89 17.85
C THR A 18 -44.98 -20.18 17.51
N ASP A 19 -44.46 -19.52 16.47
CA ASP A 19 -43.06 -19.70 16.04
C ASP A 19 -42.10 -19.16 17.10
N LYS A 20 -41.50 -20.07 17.87
CA LYS A 20 -40.35 -19.77 18.74
C LYS A 20 -39.08 -19.69 17.88
N ASN A 21 -38.79 -18.52 17.32
CA ASN A 21 -37.44 -17.93 17.23
C ASN A 21 -37.43 -16.70 16.32
N LYS A 22 -37.39 -15.52 16.94
CA LYS A 22 -36.73 -14.36 16.32
C LYS A 22 -36.16 -13.45 17.40
N THR A 23 -35.35 -14.03 18.29
CA THR A 23 -34.32 -13.26 19.00
C THR A 23 -33.02 -13.41 18.23
N SER A 24 -32.84 -12.57 17.22
CA SER A 24 -31.51 -12.21 16.71
C SER A 24 -31.64 -10.92 15.92
N SER A 25 -31.87 -9.80 16.61
CA SER A 25 -31.41 -8.51 16.07
C SER A 25 -29.90 -8.45 16.27
N SER A 26 -29.17 -9.27 15.52
CA SER A 26 -27.75 -9.04 15.31
C SER A 26 -27.64 -7.68 14.63
N ALA A 27 -26.95 -6.74 15.26
CA ALA A 27 -26.59 -5.43 14.72
C ALA A 27 -25.66 -5.51 13.48
N ILE A 28 -25.75 -6.60 12.72
CA ILE A 28 -24.91 -6.97 11.58
C ILE A 28 -25.63 -6.65 10.26
N ASP A 29 -26.95 -6.44 10.27
CA ASP A 29 -27.75 -6.19 9.05
C ASP A 29 -27.86 -4.70 8.66
N LEU A 30 -26.98 -3.83 9.18
CA LEU A 30 -27.01 -2.37 8.95
C LEU A 30 -25.70 -1.78 8.41
N ILE A 31 -24.85 -2.60 7.77
CA ILE A 31 -23.79 -2.05 6.92
C ILE A 31 -24.40 -1.88 5.53
N GLU A 32 -25.05 -0.74 5.30
CA GLU A 32 -25.27 -0.30 3.93
C GLU A 32 -23.92 -0.28 3.21
N PRO A 33 -23.82 -0.83 1.98
CA PRO A 33 -22.59 -0.73 1.22
C PRO A 33 -22.27 0.76 1.08
N LEU A 34 -21.14 1.18 1.66
CA LEU A 34 -20.63 2.54 1.49
C LEU A 34 -20.66 2.86 -0.01
N ASP A 35 -21.32 3.96 -0.37
CA ASP A 35 -21.28 4.39 -1.75
C ASP A 35 -19.81 4.61 -2.16
N GLU A 36 -19.50 4.36 -3.44
CA GLU A 36 -18.12 4.37 -3.93
C GLU A 36 -17.43 5.70 -3.59
N LYS A 37 -18.19 6.80 -3.55
CA LYS A 37 -17.72 8.12 -3.17
C LYS A 37 -17.23 8.18 -1.72
N SER A 38 -18.03 7.74 -0.75
CA SER A 38 -17.70 7.75 0.68
C SER A 38 -16.50 6.85 0.97
N TYR A 39 -16.39 5.71 0.27
CA TYR A 39 -15.23 4.84 0.36
C TYR A 39 -13.93 5.56 -0.05
N TYR A 40 -13.92 6.26 -1.19
CA TYR A 40 -12.74 7.01 -1.63
C TYR A 40 -12.46 8.25 -0.77
N GLU A 41 -13.49 8.90 -0.22
CA GLU A 41 -13.31 9.99 0.74
C GLU A 41 -12.60 9.49 2.01
N GLY A 42 -12.96 8.30 2.52
CA GLY A 42 -12.26 7.63 3.61
C GLY A 42 -10.77 7.40 3.31
N ILE A 43 -10.46 6.76 2.19
CA ILE A 43 -9.07 6.51 1.75
C ILE A 43 -8.29 7.82 1.61
N LYS A 44 -8.90 8.85 1.04
CA LYS A 44 -8.25 10.15 0.87
C LYS A 44 -7.91 10.77 2.23
N MET A 45 -8.82 10.73 3.20
CA MET A 45 -8.56 11.23 4.55
C MET A 45 -7.46 10.45 5.25
N GLU A 46 -7.49 9.11 5.18
CA GLU A 46 -6.43 8.27 5.72
C GLU A 46 -5.07 8.62 5.14
N TYR A 47 -4.98 8.72 3.81
CA TYR A 47 -3.76 9.12 3.12
C TYR A 47 -3.28 10.51 3.53
N GLU A 48 -4.18 11.48 3.63
CA GLU A 48 -3.82 12.83 4.03
C GLU A 48 -3.26 12.88 5.46
N ASN A 49 -3.80 12.05 6.36
CA ASN A 49 -3.38 11.90 7.75
C ASN A 49 -2.14 11.02 7.94
N SER A 50 -1.73 10.23 6.93
CA SER A 50 -0.63 9.27 7.03
C SER A 50 0.77 9.89 6.83
N THR A 51 0.94 11.20 7.04
CA THR A 51 2.25 11.84 6.87
C THR A 51 3.21 11.35 7.95
N ASN A 52 4.28 10.67 7.53
CA ASN A 52 5.38 10.34 8.43
C ASN A 52 6.26 11.58 8.65
N GLN A 53 6.22 12.15 9.85
CA GLN A 53 6.90 13.39 10.16
C GLN A 53 8.43 13.25 10.14
N ASP A 54 8.99 12.11 10.53
CA ASP A 54 10.43 11.85 10.50
C ASP A 54 10.94 11.75 9.06
N LEU A 55 10.18 11.06 8.20
CA LEU A 55 10.48 11.02 6.77
C LEU A 55 10.37 12.41 6.15
N LEU A 56 9.36 13.20 6.53
CA LEU A 56 9.21 14.57 6.05
C LEU A 56 10.42 15.44 6.44
N ASN A 57 10.85 15.35 7.70
CA ASN A 57 12.03 16.06 8.20
C ASN A 57 13.29 15.60 7.44
N PHE A 58 13.45 14.30 7.21
CA PHE A 58 14.55 13.75 6.39
C PHE A 58 14.51 14.29 4.96
N ILE A 59 13.34 14.38 4.33
CA ILE A 59 13.19 14.94 2.99
C ILE A 59 13.63 16.41 2.98
N TYR A 60 13.16 17.24 3.91
CA TYR A 60 13.59 18.63 3.99
C TYR A 60 15.10 18.77 4.19
N GLN A 61 15.69 17.97 5.10
CA GLN A 61 17.13 17.94 5.29
C GLN A 61 17.88 17.63 3.99
N GLN A 62 17.42 16.64 3.21
CA GLN A 62 18.05 16.29 1.93
C GLN A 62 17.84 17.35 0.83
N LEU A 63 16.78 18.15 0.91
CA LEU A 63 16.52 19.24 -0.03
C LEU A 63 17.40 20.47 0.26
N GLU A 64 17.64 20.77 1.54
CA GLU A 64 18.42 21.91 2.01
C GLU A 64 19.93 21.63 2.05
N SER A 65 20.32 20.48 2.60
CA SER A 65 21.71 20.05 2.75
C SER A 65 21.88 18.60 2.23
N PRO A 66 21.95 18.42 0.90
CA PRO A 66 22.15 17.12 0.25
C PRO A 66 23.28 16.28 0.85
N ASN A 67 22.97 15.06 1.28
CA ASN A 67 23.97 14.04 1.62
C ASN A 67 23.77 12.80 0.74
N PRO A 68 24.62 12.56 -0.27
CA PRO A 68 24.48 11.43 -1.19
C PRO A 68 24.46 10.04 -0.54
N LYS A 69 24.98 9.90 0.69
CA LYS A 69 25.02 8.62 1.43
C LYS A 69 23.80 8.43 2.33
N ALA A 70 22.96 9.45 2.50
CA ALA A 70 21.84 9.41 3.42
C ALA A 70 20.74 8.48 2.92
N ARG A 71 20.15 7.76 3.88
CA ARG A 71 19.05 6.80 3.65
C ARG A 71 18.11 6.86 4.83
N PHE A 72 16.82 6.68 4.57
CA PHE A 72 15.78 6.60 5.58
C PHE A 72 15.02 5.29 5.43
N THR A 73 14.81 4.59 6.55
CA THR A 73 13.97 3.38 6.59
C THR A 73 12.53 3.81 6.84
N ILE A 74 11.66 3.57 5.87
CA ILE A 74 10.24 3.93 5.94
C ILE A 74 9.49 2.95 6.83
N SER A 75 9.69 1.67 6.58
CA SER A 75 9.06 0.56 7.29
C SER A 75 9.78 -0.75 6.96
N GLU A 76 9.41 -1.84 7.65
CA GLU A 76 9.74 -3.19 7.19
C GLU A 76 8.74 -3.67 6.14
N ALA A 77 9.13 -4.65 5.33
CA ALA A 77 8.23 -5.28 4.37
C ALA A 77 7.08 -5.95 5.13
N ASN A 78 5.85 -5.51 4.88
CA ASN A 78 4.69 -6.08 5.56
C ASN A 78 4.29 -7.45 4.95
N LYS A 79 3.37 -8.15 5.62
CA LYS A 79 2.89 -9.47 5.18
C LYS A 79 2.41 -9.47 3.72
N LYS A 80 1.63 -8.45 3.31
CA LYS A 80 1.13 -8.32 1.94
C LYS A 80 2.28 -8.19 0.93
N GLN A 81 3.26 -7.32 1.20
CA GLN A 81 4.46 -7.17 0.37
C GLN A 81 5.26 -8.47 0.27
N ILE A 82 5.44 -9.19 1.37
CA ILE A 82 6.17 -10.46 1.39
C ILE A 82 5.49 -11.49 0.48
N GLU A 83 4.18 -11.66 0.64
CA GLU A 83 3.40 -12.62 -0.14
C GLU A 83 3.34 -12.24 -1.63
N ASP A 84 3.03 -10.98 -1.94
CA ASP A 84 2.87 -10.53 -3.32
C ASP A 84 4.21 -10.51 -4.07
N ILE A 85 5.31 -10.08 -3.45
CA ILE A 85 6.65 -10.12 -4.08
C ILE A 85 7.11 -11.56 -4.29
N LYS A 86 6.87 -12.46 -3.31
CA LYS A 86 7.22 -13.87 -3.44
C LYS A 86 6.44 -14.52 -4.58
N LYS A 87 5.15 -14.21 -4.73
CA LYS A 87 4.32 -14.68 -5.84
C LYS A 87 4.80 -14.13 -7.19
N LEU A 88 5.15 -12.84 -7.25
CA LEU A 88 5.52 -12.16 -8.49
C LEU A 88 6.91 -12.53 -9.00
N LEU A 89 7.89 -12.67 -8.09
CA LEU A 89 9.32 -12.79 -8.43
C LEU A 89 9.98 -14.07 -7.89
N GLY A 90 9.31 -14.83 -7.01
CA GLY A 90 9.91 -15.97 -6.32
C GLY A 90 10.91 -15.57 -5.22
N ILE A 91 10.97 -14.29 -4.84
CA ILE A 91 11.92 -13.77 -3.85
C ILE A 91 11.22 -13.63 -2.50
N ASP A 92 11.78 -14.27 -1.46
CA ASP A 92 11.32 -14.10 -0.09
C ASP A 92 11.95 -12.84 0.53
N VAL A 93 11.12 -11.81 0.72
CA VAL A 93 11.54 -10.52 1.26
C VAL A 93 11.27 -10.37 2.76
N THR A 94 11.11 -11.49 3.48
CA THR A 94 10.94 -11.47 4.95
C THR A 94 12.13 -10.76 5.63
N GLY A 95 11.82 -9.77 6.47
CA GLY A 95 12.81 -8.93 7.17
C GLY A 95 13.50 -7.89 6.28
N PHE A 96 13.06 -7.70 5.04
CA PHE A 96 13.56 -6.61 4.21
C PHE A 96 13.01 -5.28 4.67
N LYS A 97 13.75 -4.20 4.42
CA LYS A 97 13.35 -2.84 4.79
C LYS A 97 12.99 -2.01 3.56
N ASN A 98 11.84 -1.32 3.62
CA ASN A 98 11.47 -0.26 2.68
C ASN A 98 12.35 0.96 2.96
N VAL A 99 13.14 1.38 1.97
CA VAL A 99 14.15 2.44 2.14
C VAL A 99 14.03 3.45 1.02
N ILE A 100 14.15 4.73 1.37
CA ILE A 100 14.35 5.82 0.42
C ILE A 100 15.73 6.44 0.65
N ASP A 101 16.43 6.74 -0.43
CA ASP A 101 17.74 7.37 -0.39
C ASP A 101 17.74 8.77 -1.01
N HIS A 102 18.86 9.47 -0.84
CA HIS A 102 19.08 10.78 -1.42
C HIS A 102 18.81 10.81 -2.95
N SER A 103 19.30 9.80 -3.67
CA SER A 103 19.17 9.72 -5.13
C SER A 103 17.70 9.66 -5.57
N ALA A 104 16.86 8.90 -4.86
CA ALA A 104 15.43 8.84 -5.10
C ALA A 104 14.74 10.18 -4.82
N ILE A 105 15.07 10.84 -3.71
CA ILE A 105 14.51 12.16 -3.36
C ILE A 105 14.84 13.19 -4.46
N MET A 106 16.10 13.25 -4.89
CA MET A 106 16.53 14.17 -5.94
C MET A 106 15.93 13.83 -7.31
N HIS A 107 15.79 12.55 -7.63
CA HIS A 107 15.09 12.12 -8.84
C HIS A 107 13.65 12.63 -8.83
N ILE A 108 12.90 12.36 -7.77
CA ILE A 108 11.49 12.75 -7.64
C ILE A 108 11.37 14.28 -7.68
N LYS A 109 12.18 15.02 -6.93
CA LYS A 109 12.22 16.49 -6.97
C LYS A 109 12.38 17.03 -8.39
N ASN A 110 13.36 16.51 -9.13
CA ASN A 110 13.75 17.04 -10.44
C ASN A 110 12.87 16.54 -11.60
N ARG A 111 12.18 15.39 -11.43
CA ARG A 111 11.34 14.79 -12.47
C ARG A 111 9.85 15.04 -12.25
N HIS A 112 9.40 14.96 -11.01
CA HIS A 112 7.97 14.93 -10.64
C HIS A 112 7.61 15.98 -9.56
N GLY A 113 8.60 16.65 -8.95
CA GLY A 113 8.40 17.64 -7.90
C GLY A 113 8.17 19.06 -8.42
N ILE A 114 8.43 20.06 -7.58
CA ILE A 114 8.19 21.48 -7.91
C ILE A 114 8.93 21.95 -9.17
N ASN A 115 10.11 21.40 -9.40
CA ASN A 115 10.96 21.65 -10.57
C ASN A 115 10.87 20.53 -11.62
N GLY A 116 9.80 19.74 -11.57
CA GLY A 116 9.68 18.49 -12.30
C GLY A 116 9.64 18.68 -13.82
N LYS A 117 10.57 18.00 -14.50
CA LYS A 117 10.70 18.02 -15.96
C LYS A 117 9.73 17.07 -16.69
N ALA A 118 9.21 16.05 -16.01
CA ALA A 118 8.22 15.13 -16.58
C ALA A 118 6.80 15.59 -16.23
N ASP A 119 6.58 15.88 -14.95
CA ASP A 119 5.34 16.43 -14.42
C ASP A 119 5.64 17.10 -13.08
N LYS A 120 4.60 17.64 -12.42
CA LYS A 120 4.70 18.29 -11.11
C LYS A 120 3.84 17.59 -10.04
N SER A 121 3.53 16.31 -10.26
CA SER A 121 2.56 15.56 -9.46
C SER A 121 2.97 15.38 -7.99
N MET A 122 4.27 15.40 -7.69
CA MET A 122 4.87 15.25 -6.36
C MET A 122 5.45 16.57 -5.84
N SER A 123 4.87 17.72 -6.24
CA SER A 123 5.37 19.04 -5.81
C SER A 123 5.25 19.28 -4.31
N ASN A 124 4.32 18.63 -3.63
CA ASN A 124 4.16 18.74 -2.18
C ASN A 124 5.02 17.67 -1.48
N PRO A 125 6.03 18.04 -0.66
CA PRO A 125 6.88 17.09 0.04
C PRO A 125 6.11 16.11 0.96
N LYS A 126 4.93 16.50 1.46
CA LYS A 126 4.07 15.60 2.25
C LYS A 126 3.63 14.38 1.45
N ASP A 127 3.47 14.49 0.14
CA ASP A 127 3.09 13.35 -0.70
C ASP A 127 4.18 12.27 -0.70
N LEU A 128 5.45 12.70 -0.70
CA LEU A 128 6.60 11.80 -0.59
C LEU A 128 6.69 11.20 0.83
N ALA A 129 6.38 11.99 1.85
CA ALA A 129 6.34 11.55 3.24
C ALA A 129 5.18 10.59 3.56
N ARG A 130 4.22 10.41 2.64
CA ARG A 130 3.10 9.45 2.75
C ARG A 130 3.34 8.14 1.99
N ILE A 131 4.53 7.92 1.42
CA ILE A 131 4.85 6.68 0.68
C ILE A 131 4.58 5.43 1.52
N GLY A 132 4.81 5.47 2.84
CA GLY A 132 4.55 4.34 3.73
C GLY A 132 3.12 3.81 3.60
N TYR A 133 2.13 4.71 3.57
CA TYR A 133 0.72 4.33 3.40
C TYR A 133 0.46 3.61 2.07
N ILE A 134 1.10 4.05 0.98
CA ILE A 134 0.95 3.40 -0.33
C ILE A 134 1.56 2.00 -0.30
N LEU A 135 2.76 1.84 0.28
CA LEU A 135 3.40 0.52 0.41
C LEU A 135 2.61 -0.43 1.31
N GLU A 136 1.85 0.12 2.26
CA GLU A 136 0.99 -0.65 3.14
C GLU A 136 -0.33 -1.06 2.50
N ASN A 137 -0.91 -0.19 1.67
CA ASN A 137 -2.31 -0.31 1.25
C ASN A 137 -2.50 -0.42 -0.27
N TYR A 138 -1.44 -0.62 -1.06
CA TYR A 138 -1.49 -0.69 -2.53
C TYR A 138 -2.55 -1.67 -3.06
N ASP A 139 -3.13 -1.30 -4.19
CA ASP A 139 -4.14 -2.10 -4.87
C ASP A 139 -3.48 -3.11 -5.82
N ASN A 140 -2.44 -2.69 -6.55
CA ASN A 140 -1.72 -3.53 -7.51
C ASN A 140 -0.21 -3.52 -7.29
N LEU A 141 0.43 -4.64 -7.63
CA LEU A 141 1.87 -4.82 -7.67
C LEU A 141 2.26 -5.56 -8.94
N ASP A 142 3.18 -5.00 -9.72
CA ASP A 142 3.63 -5.57 -10.98
C ASP A 142 5.12 -5.36 -11.21
N ILE A 143 5.70 -6.12 -12.13
CA ILE A 143 7.04 -5.84 -12.65
C ILE A 143 6.98 -4.53 -13.46
N LEU A 144 7.95 -3.65 -13.26
CA LEU A 144 8.07 -2.45 -14.08
C LEU A 144 8.68 -2.83 -15.44
N TYR A 145 7.97 -2.53 -16.54
CA TYR A 145 8.47 -2.77 -17.89
C TYR A 145 8.93 -1.46 -18.57
N LYS A 146 10.01 -1.57 -19.36
CA LYS A 146 10.48 -0.51 -20.25
C LYS A 146 10.74 -1.10 -21.63
N LYS A 147 10.06 -0.58 -22.67
CA LYS A 147 10.13 -1.11 -24.05
C LYS A 147 9.84 -2.63 -24.10
N ASN A 148 8.76 -3.06 -23.43
CA ASN A 148 8.32 -4.47 -23.32
C ASN A 148 9.33 -5.44 -22.70
N LYS A 149 10.32 -4.93 -21.95
CA LYS A 149 11.26 -5.75 -21.17
C LYS A 149 11.19 -5.38 -19.69
N PRO A 150 11.34 -6.35 -18.77
CA PRO A 150 11.47 -6.03 -17.35
C PRO A 150 12.60 -5.03 -17.13
N TYR A 151 12.35 -4.04 -16.29
CA TYR A 151 13.29 -2.98 -15.98
C TYR A 151 14.08 -3.35 -14.72
N TYR A 152 15.38 -3.08 -14.74
CA TYR A 152 16.32 -3.45 -13.68
C TYR A 152 17.13 -2.24 -13.22
N ALA A 153 17.49 -2.25 -11.94
CA ALA A 153 18.46 -1.34 -11.35
C ALA A 153 19.86 -1.94 -11.51
N TYR A 154 20.59 -1.53 -12.54
CA TYR A 154 21.95 -2.02 -12.82
C TYR A 154 22.99 -1.57 -11.78
N ASP A 155 22.69 -0.51 -11.04
CA ASP A 155 23.47 0.01 -9.91
C ASP A 155 23.28 -0.79 -8.62
N LEU A 156 22.30 -1.70 -8.57
CA LEU A 156 21.95 -2.48 -7.40
C LEU A 156 21.95 -3.96 -7.77
N LEU A 157 22.91 -4.72 -7.23
CA LEU A 157 23.07 -6.13 -7.56
C LEU A 157 22.49 -7.02 -6.46
N ASN A 158 21.94 -8.15 -6.88
CA ASN A 158 21.56 -9.24 -5.97
C ASN A 158 22.79 -10.07 -5.56
N LYS A 159 22.57 -11.04 -4.68
CA LYS A 159 23.60 -11.98 -4.18
C LYS A 159 24.34 -12.75 -5.27
N ASN A 160 23.74 -12.91 -6.45
CA ASN A 160 24.33 -13.61 -7.59
C ASN A 160 25.06 -12.65 -8.56
N GLY A 161 25.19 -11.36 -8.22
CA GLY A 161 25.80 -10.35 -9.08
C GLY A 161 24.90 -9.87 -10.22
N ASN A 162 23.64 -10.28 -10.28
CA ASN A 162 22.70 -9.85 -11.31
C ASN A 162 21.98 -8.55 -10.89
N PRO A 163 21.61 -7.67 -11.85
CA PRO A 163 20.82 -6.47 -11.57
C PRO A 163 19.51 -6.75 -10.83
N SER A 164 19.15 -5.88 -9.89
CA SER A 164 17.92 -5.98 -9.10
C SER A 164 16.68 -5.66 -9.95
N PRO A 165 15.63 -6.49 -9.92
CA PRO A 165 14.38 -6.18 -10.60
C PRO A 165 13.72 -4.96 -9.96
N ILE A 166 13.02 -4.17 -10.77
CA ILE A 166 12.20 -3.05 -10.31
C ILE A 166 10.73 -3.43 -10.45
N ILE A 167 9.98 -3.30 -9.36
CA ILE A 167 8.52 -3.46 -9.33
C ILE A 167 7.84 -2.10 -9.21
N LYS A 168 6.58 -2.05 -9.60
CA LYS A 168 5.69 -0.89 -9.42
C LYS A 168 4.56 -1.24 -8.47
N TYR A 169 4.31 -0.35 -7.52
CA TYR A 169 3.12 -0.33 -6.67
C TYR A 169 2.16 0.71 -7.22
N GLU A 170 0.87 0.38 -7.22
CA GLU A 170 -0.19 1.31 -7.62
C GLU A 170 -1.25 1.39 -6.53
N LYS A 171 -1.61 2.62 -6.13
CA LYS A 171 -2.73 2.90 -5.21
C LYS A 171 -3.66 3.94 -5.79
N ARG A 172 -4.95 3.64 -5.86
CA ARG A 172 -6.01 4.58 -6.22
C ARG A 172 -6.42 5.38 -4.99
N ILE A 173 -6.34 6.71 -5.10
CA ILE A 173 -6.76 7.65 -4.03
C ILE A 173 -7.61 8.75 -4.68
N ASN A 174 -6.97 9.64 -5.43
CA ASN A 174 -7.61 10.62 -6.30
C ASN A 174 -6.80 10.68 -7.59
N GLY A 175 -6.97 9.66 -8.43
CA GLY A 175 -5.97 9.21 -9.40
C GLY A 175 -5.11 8.08 -8.82
N TYR A 176 -4.03 7.74 -9.51
CA TYR A 176 -3.14 6.64 -9.18
C TYR A 176 -1.80 7.17 -8.69
N TYR A 177 -1.41 6.74 -7.50
CA TYR A 177 -0.05 6.90 -6.99
C TYR A 177 0.77 5.71 -7.42
N ILE A 178 1.87 5.99 -8.11
CA ILE A 178 2.78 4.99 -8.65
C ILE A 178 4.12 5.11 -7.93
N ILE A 179 4.59 4.00 -7.37
CA ILE A 179 5.92 3.91 -6.74
C ILE A 179 6.71 2.82 -7.43
N SER A 180 7.92 3.15 -7.88
CA SER A 180 8.87 2.15 -8.38
C SER A 180 9.89 1.81 -7.31
N GLN A 181 10.13 0.52 -7.09
CA GLN A 181 10.99 0.02 -6.04
C GLN A 181 11.90 -1.10 -6.56
N ALA A 182 13.21 -0.99 -6.29
CA ALA A 182 14.19 -2.01 -6.62
C ALA A 182 14.29 -3.05 -5.49
N ILE A 183 14.30 -4.34 -5.86
CA ILE A 183 14.37 -5.46 -4.92
C ILE A 183 15.82 -5.92 -4.78
N VAL A 184 16.48 -5.48 -3.71
CA VAL A 184 17.89 -5.75 -3.46
C VAL A 184 18.04 -6.98 -2.57
N ASP A 185 17.87 -8.16 -3.18
CA ASP A 185 18.13 -9.47 -2.57
C ASP A 185 19.65 -9.73 -2.44
N SER A 186 20.26 -8.98 -1.53
CA SER A 186 21.66 -9.10 -1.12
C SER A 186 21.73 -9.19 0.41
N ILE A 187 22.95 -9.23 0.96
CA ILE A 187 23.20 -9.16 2.41
C ILE A 187 22.47 -7.96 3.05
N ASN A 188 22.29 -6.87 2.31
CA ASN A 188 21.66 -5.66 2.83
C ASN A 188 20.13 -5.76 2.97
N LYS A 189 19.47 -6.70 2.28
CA LYS A 189 18.01 -6.95 2.31
C LYS A 189 17.15 -5.69 2.28
N LYS A 190 17.14 -4.96 1.15
CA LYS A 190 16.44 -3.67 1.01
C LYS A 190 15.48 -3.64 -0.16
N LEU A 191 14.37 -2.95 0.03
CA LEU A 191 13.44 -2.55 -1.00
C LEU A 191 13.60 -1.04 -1.21
N ILE A 192 14.37 -0.64 -2.23
CA ILE A 192 14.82 0.75 -2.40
C ILE A 192 13.90 1.49 -3.37
N ILE A 193 13.27 2.57 -2.90
CA ILE A 193 12.46 3.46 -3.74
C ILE A 193 13.35 4.06 -4.84
N LYS A 194 12.92 3.99 -6.10
CA LYS A 194 13.63 4.59 -7.25
C LYS A 194 12.93 5.82 -7.81
N SER A 195 11.60 5.86 -7.76
CA SER A 195 10.78 7.01 -8.17
C SER A 195 9.37 6.88 -7.61
N ALA A 196 8.68 8.01 -7.50
CA ALA A 196 7.26 8.08 -7.18
C ALA A 196 6.63 9.25 -7.93
N PHE A 197 5.40 9.07 -8.41
CA PHE A 197 4.62 10.10 -9.10
C PHE A 197 3.12 9.79 -9.05
N LYS A 198 2.28 10.77 -9.39
CA LYS A 198 0.83 10.58 -9.51
C LYS A 198 0.41 10.67 -10.98
N ASN A 199 -0.53 9.81 -11.37
CA ASN A 199 -1.11 9.80 -12.70
C ASN A 199 -2.65 9.77 -12.61
N ASN A 200 -3.32 10.59 -13.41
CA ASN A 200 -4.79 10.62 -13.45
C ASN A 200 -5.37 9.59 -14.43
N LYS A 201 -4.52 8.96 -15.25
CA LYS A 201 -4.91 7.94 -16.22
C LYS A 201 -4.41 6.58 -15.76
N LYS A 202 -5.21 5.54 -16.01
CA LYS A 202 -4.79 4.15 -15.84
C LYS A 202 -3.91 3.74 -17.02
#